data_AF-A0A7S2FKP8-F1
#
_entry.id   AF-A0A7S2FKP8-F1
#
_cell.length_a   1.000
_cell.length_b   1.000
_cell.length_c   1.000
_cell.angle_alpha   90.00
_cell.angle_beta   90.00
_cell.angle_gamma   90.00
#
_symmetry.space_group_name_H-M   'P 1'
#
loop_
_entity.id
_entity.type
_entity.pdbx_description
1 polymer ?
#
loop_
_entity_poly.entity_id
_entity_poly.type
_entity_poly.pdbx_seq_one_letter_code
_entity_poly.pdbx_strand_id
1 'polypeptide(L)'
;KASEQLRKLLKAADVVVEVRDARAPLTAASDTLRAASVVGTSERTAAARRKHVVALNKSDLADPSLLRKSERAVAEDERRRGNIAFAGVVHTSCAKTNRNSLRGASPLLKKVREALVDVPRRARPGDPHLLIICGLPNVGKSA
;
A
#
# COMPACT_ATOMS: atom_id res chain seq x y z
N LYS A 1 -19.00 8.38 -8.09
CA LYS A 1 -18.39 9.60 -7.48
C LYS A 1 -17.13 9.27 -6.67
N ALA A 2 -17.21 8.49 -5.58
CA ALA A 2 -16.04 8.14 -4.75
C ALA A 2 -14.92 7.42 -5.53
N SER A 3 -15.26 6.46 -6.39
CA SER A 3 -14.28 5.73 -7.22
C SER A 3 -13.58 6.62 -8.25
N GLU A 4 -14.24 7.68 -8.72
CA GLU A 4 -13.68 8.60 -9.72
C GLU A 4 -12.73 9.62 -9.09
N GLN A 5 -13.07 10.15 -7.91
CA GLN A 5 -12.17 10.97 -7.11
C GLN A 5 -10.92 10.18 -6.71
N LEU A 6 -11.10 8.92 -6.28
CA LEU A 6 -9.99 8.04 -5.96
C LEU A 6 -9.07 7.81 -7.16
N ARG A 7 -9.62 7.57 -8.36
CA ARG A 7 -8.83 7.47 -9.60
C ARG A 7 -8.00 8.72 -9.86
N LYS A 8 -8.56 9.91 -9.68
CA LYS A 8 -7.83 11.18 -9.87
C LYS A 8 -6.68 11.32 -8.87
N LEU A 9 -6.92 11.02 -7.59
CA LEU A 9 -5.88 11.05 -6.55
C LEU A 9 -4.77 10.02 -6.79
N LEU A 10 -5.13 8.80 -7.19
CA LEU A 10 -4.17 7.73 -7.49
C LEU A 10 -3.30 8.03 -8.72
N LYS A 11 -3.78 8.82 -9.69
CA LYS A 11 -2.96 9.29 -10.81
C LYS A 11 -1.86 10.23 -10.35
N ALA A 12 -2.14 11.10 -9.36
CA ALA A 12 -1.17 12.06 -8.84
C ALA A 12 -0.15 11.44 -7.88
N ALA A 13 -0.50 10.35 -7.19
CA ALA A 13 0.34 9.71 -6.20
C ALA A 13 1.67 9.17 -6.76
N ASP A 14 2.73 9.24 -5.95
CA ASP A 14 4.00 8.55 -6.16
C ASP A 14 3.94 7.14 -5.57
N VAL A 15 3.37 7.02 -4.37
CA VAL A 15 3.16 5.75 -3.67
C VAL A 15 1.72 5.63 -3.19
N VAL A 16 1.15 4.46 -3.41
CA VAL A 16 -0.13 4.03 -2.87
C VAL A 16 0.13 3.03 -1.76
N VAL A 17 -0.34 3.34 -0.56
CA VAL A 17 -0.30 2.43 0.58
C VAL A 17 -1.70 1.88 0.78
N GLU A 18 -1.90 0.61 0.44
CA GLU A 18 -3.14 -0.10 0.72
C GLU A 18 -3.07 -0.76 2.09
N VAL A 19 -3.92 -0.31 3.01
CA VAL A 19 -4.03 -0.88 4.34
C VAL A 19 -5.07 -2.00 4.32
N ARG A 20 -4.68 -3.20 4.72
CA ARG A 20 -5.54 -4.38 4.85
C ARG A 20 -5.48 -4.93 6.28
N ASP A 21 -6.55 -5.58 6.71
CA ASP A 21 -6.58 -6.29 8.01
C ASP A 21 -5.76 -7.58 7.88
N ALA A 22 -4.72 -7.74 8.72
CA ALA A 22 -3.79 -8.87 8.67
C ALA A 22 -4.46 -10.23 8.94
N ARG A 23 -5.64 -10.24 9.59
CA ARG A 23 -6.39 -11.47 9.87
C ARG A 23 -7.08 -12.03 8.63
N ALA A 24 -7.38 -11.17 7.64
CA ALA A 24 -8.07 -11.55 6.42
C ALA A 24 -7.52 -10.76 5.20
N PRO A 25 -6.24 -10.92 4.85
CA PRO A 25 -5.53 -10.00 3.98
C PRO A 25 -5.88 -10.12 2.49
N LEU A 26 -6.38 -11.28 2.05
CA LEU A 26 -6.80 -11.50 0.66
C LEU A 26 -8.21 -10.96 0.40
N THR A 27 -9.11 -11.09 1.37
CA THR A 27 -10.50 -10.61 1.28
C THR A 27 -10.61 -9.12 1.59
N ALA A 28 -9.73 -8.58 2.43
CA ALA A 28 -9.68 -7.15 2.73
C ALA A 28 -9.14 -6.27 1.59
N ALA A 29 -8.77 -6.88 0.47
CA ALA A 29 -8.26 -6.19 -0.70
C ALA A 29 -9.38 -5.45 -1.45
N SER A 30 -9.15 -4.19 -1.81
CA SER A 30 -10.20 -3.33 -2.38
C SER A 30 -10.38 -3.50 -3.89
N ASP A 31 -11.55 -3.97 -4.32
CA ASP A 31 -11.95 -3.98 -5.73
C ASP A 31 -11.95 -2.60 -6.38
N THR A 32 -12.18 -1.55 -5.60
CA THR A 32 -12.14 -0.17 -6.10
C THR A 32 -10.72 0.27 -6.44
N LEU A 33 -9.71 -0.13 -5.65
CA LEU A 33 -8.29 0.11 -5.99
C LEU A 33 -7.86 -0.70 -7.20
N ARG A 34 -8.37 -1.94 -7.31
CA ARG A 34 -8.18 -2.78 -8.51
C ARG A 34 -8.73 -2.09 -9.75
N ALA A 35 -9.98 -1.60 -9.69
CA ALA A 35 -10.65 -0.92 -10.80
C ALA A 35 -10.12 0.51 -11.07
N ALA A 36 -9.34 1.09 -10.15
CA ALA A 36 -8.80 2.45 -10.26
C ALA A 36 -7.35 2.51 -10.80
N SER A 37 -6.88 1.43 -11.41
CA SER A 37 -5.62 1.40 -12.18
C SER A 37 -4.34 1.46 -11.32
N VAL A 38 -4.32 0.73 -10.20
CA VAL A 38 -3.07 0.18 -9.64
C VAL A 38 -2.74 -1.15 -10.33
N VAL A 39 -3.77 -1.88 -10.76
CA VAL A 39 -3.70 -3.17 -11.45
C VAL A 39 -4.09 -2.94 -12.91
N GLY A 40 -3.11 -2.88 -13.82
CA GLY A 40 -3.37 -2.77 -15.27
C GLY A 40 -3.69 -1.36 -15.77
N THR A 41 -2.67 -0.63 -16.20
CA THR A 41 -2.82 0.29 -17.33
C THR A 41 -1.75 -0.06 -18.35
N SER A 42 -2.17 -0.21 -19.60
CA SER A 42 -1.36 -0.50 -20.79
C SER A 42 -0.24 0.53 -21.03
N GLU A 43 -0.26 1.66 -20.32
CA GLU A 43 0.87 2.57 -20.20
C GLU A 43 1.90 2.00 -19.21
N ARG A 44 2.71 1.06 -19.71
CA ARG A 44 3.93 0.54 -19.04
C ARG A 44 4.74 1.66 -18.36
N THR A 45 4.73 2.85 -18.97
CA THR A 45 5.38 4.07 -18.51
C THR A 45 4.73 4.74 -17.31
N ALA A 46 3.39 4.78 -17.21
CA ALA A 46 2.67 5.43 -16.11
C ALA A 46 2.61 4.57 -14.84
N ALA A 47 2.65 3.25 -15.01
CA ALA A 47 2.72 2.30 -13.91
C ALA A 47 4.14 2.10 -13.37
N ALA A 48 5.18 2.25 -14.22
CA ALA A 48 6.57 2.37 -13.75
C ALA A 48 6.79 3.59 -12.83
N ARG A 49 5.92 4.60 -12.93
CA ARG A 49 5.99 5.88 -12.18
C ARG A 49 5.21 5.88 -10.87
N ARG A 50 4.68 4.75 -10.42
CA ARG A 50 3.93 4.61 -9.17
C ARG A 50 4.28 3.32 -8.48
N LYS A 51 4.28 3.32 -7.15
CA LYS A 51 4.50 2.10 -6.37
C LYS A 51 3.32 1.81 -5.48
N HIS A 52 3.09 0.52 -5.26
CA HIS A 52 2.01 0.01 -4.44
C HIS A 52 2.59 -0.82 -3.31
N VAL A 53 2.38 -0.37 -2.08
CA VAL A 53 2.79 -1.08 -0.86
C VAL A 53 1.53 -1.55 -0.14
N VAL A 54 1.48 -2.83 0.21
CA VAL A 54 0.38 -3.39 1.01
C VAL A 54 0.80 -3.43 2.49
N ALA A 55 0.10 -2.67 3.34
CA ALA A 55 0.28 -2.65 4.78
C ALA A 55 -0.73 -3.57 5.46
N LEU A 56 -0.28 -4.71 6.00
CA LEU A 56 -1.09 -5.65 6.77
C LEU A 56 -1.16 -5.20 8.23
N ASN A 57 -2.14 -4.34 8.52
CA ASN A 57 -2.34 -3.76 9.84
C ASN A 57 -3.07 -4.73 10.79
N LYS A 58 -2.98 -4.47 12.09
CA LYS A 58 -3.47 -5.34 13.18
C LYS A 58 -2.77 -6.70 13.19
N SER A 59 -1.51 -6.74 12.77
CA SER A 59 -0.70 -7.97 12.79
C SER A 59 -0.53 -8.56 14.19
N ASP A 60 -0.70 -7.75 15.24
CA ASP A 60 -0.75 -8.19 16.63
C ASP A 60 -1.98 -9.02 16.98
N LEU A 61 -3.06 -8.91 16.20
CA LEU A 61 -4.30 -9.69 16.37
C LEU A 61 -4.38 -10.89 15.42
N ALA A 62 -3.39 -11.06 14.54
CA ALA A 62 -3.32 -12.17 13.60
C ALA A 62 -2.44 -13.29 14.16
N ASP A 63 -2.69 -14.53 13.72
CA ASP A 63 -1.88 -15.68 14.09
C ASP A 63 -0.42 -15.48 13.63
N PRO A 64 0.56 -15.42 14.56
CA PRO A 64 1.96 -15.24 14.23
C PRO A 64 2.54 -16.29 13.28
N SER A 65 2.03 -17.53 13.36
CA SER A 65 2.46 -18.65 12.51
C SER A 65 2.04 -18.47 11.06
N LEU A 66 0.98 -17.68 10.83
CA LEU A 66 0.41 -17.42 9.51
C LEU A 66 0.94 -16.15 8.87
N LEU A 67 1.53 -15.20 9.62
CA LEU A 67 1.97 -13.91 9.08
C LEU A 67 2.86 -14.06 7.83
N ARG A 68 3.89 -14.91 7.89
CA ARG A 68 4.77 -15.18 6.74
C ARG A 68 4.04 -15.81 5.55
N LYS A 69 3.04 -16.67 5.81
CA LYS A 69 2.22 -17.28 4.76
C LYS A 69 1.30 -16.25 4.13
N SER A 70 0.69 -15.39 4.95
CA SER A 70 -0.14 -14.26 4.52
C SER A 70 0.61 -13.27 3.65
N GLU A 71 1.85 -12.92 4.02
CA GLU A 71 2.72 -12.05 3.22
C GLU A 71 2.96 -12.62 1.82
N ARG A 72 3.33 -13.90 1.75
CA ARG A 72 3.55 -14.62 0.48
C ARG A 72 2.28 -14.70 -0.35
N ALA A 73 1.16 -15.08 0.27
CA ALA A 73 -0.12 -15.21 -0.42
C ALA A 73 -0.58 -13.86 -1.01
N VAL A 74 -0.40 -12.76 -0.28
CA VAL A 74 -0.68 -11.41 -0.80
C VAL A 74 0.24 -11.05 -1.95
N ALA A 75 1.54 -11.30 -1.83
CA ALA A 75 2.50 -11.01 -2.89
C ALA A 75 2.21 -11.81 -4.17
N GLU A 76 1.87 -13.10 -4.03
CA GLU A 76 1.47 -13.96 -5.14
C GLU A 76 0.16 -13.49 -5.78
N ASP A 77 -0.83 -13.12 -4.98
CA ASP A 77 -2.12 -12.61 -5.47
C ASP A 77 -1.97 -11.27 -6.21
N GLU A 78 -1.13 -10.35 -5.73
CA GLU A 78 -0.80 -9.10 -6.44
C GLU A 78 -0.08 -9.36 -7.77
N ARG A 79 0.89 -10.29 -7.79
CA ARG A 79 1.60 -10.68 -9.03
C ARG A 79 0.67 -11.35 -10.02
N ARG A 80 -0.16 -12.30 -9.58
CA ARG A 80 -1.14 -13.03 -10.41
C ARG A 80 -2.13 -12.07 -11.05
N ARG A 81 -2.46 -10.97 -10.36
CA ARG A 81 -3.32 -9.90 -10.89
C ARG A 81 -2.61 -8.96 -11.86
N GLY A 82 -1.30 -9.12 -12.09
CA GLY A 82 -0.54 -8.25 -12.98
C GLY A 82 -0.30 -6.85 -12.40
N ASN A 83 -0.23 -6.72 -11.08
CA ASN A 83 0.10 -5.44 -10.44
C ASN A 83 1.59 -5.11 -10.64
N ILE A 84 1.90 -4.44 -11.74
CA ILE A 84 3.27 -4.00 -12.09
C ILE A 84 3.82 -2.89 -11.18
N ALA A 85 2.96 -2.22 -10.41
CA ALA A 85 3.37 -1.22 -9.43
C ALA A 85 3.71 -1.84 -8.05
N PHE A 86 3.47 -3.14 -7.86
CA PHE A 86 3.66 -3.80 -6.56
C PHE A 86 5.11 -3.73 -6.07
N ALA A 87 5.30 -3.09 -4.92
CA ALA A 87 6.60 -2.87 -4.28
C ALA A 87 6.79 -3.72 -3.01
N GLY A 88 5.74 -4.41 -2.56
CA GLY A 88 5.83 -5.40 -1.49
C GLY A 88 4.76 -5.25 -0.42
N VAL A 89 4.91 -6.09 0.60
CA VAL A 89 4.02 -6.18 1.76
C VAL A 89 4.79 -5.81 3.02
N VAL A 90 4.11 -5.26 4.01
CA VAL A 90 4.68 -5.01 5.33
C VAL A 90 3.62 -5.22 6.41
N HIS A 91 3.99 -5.90 7.49
CA HIS A 91 3.13 -6.05 8.66
C HIS A 91 3.24 -4.82 9.55
N THR A 92 2.10 -4.32 10.03
CA THR A 92 2.03 -3.17 10.93
C THR A 92 1.07 -3.46 12.09
N SER A 93 1.28 -2.76 13.20
CA SER A 93 0.40 -2.80 14.36
C SER A 93 0.27 -1.38 14.91
N CYS A 94 -0.80 -0.67 14.53
CA CYS A 94 -1.03 0.68 15.05
C CYS A 94 -1.31 0.68 16.57
N ALA A 95 -1.78 -0.44 17.16
CA ALA A 95 -1.98 -0.56 18.60
C ALA A 95 -0.67 -0.51 19.40
N LYS A 96 0.43 -1.00 18.81
CA LYS A 96 1.78 -0.98 19.41
C LYS A 96 2.57 0.28 19.06
N THR A 97 2.09 1.07 18.11
CA THR A 97 2.70 2.34 17.73
C THR A 97 2.26 3.42 18.72
N ASN A 98 3.16 3.83 19.60
CA ASN A 98 2.93 5.02 20.43
C ASN A 98 2.69 6.22 19.49
N ARG A 99 1.59 6.97 19.69
CA ARG A 99 1.20 8.13 18.84
C ARG A 99 2.34 9.15 18.62
N ASN A 100 3.29 9.21 19.56
CA ASN A 100 4.42 10.13 19.51
C ASN A 100 5.73 9.49 18.99
N SER A 101 5.73 8.20 18.64
CA SER A 101 6.94 7.52 18.16
C SER A 101 6.75 7.02 16.73
N LEU A 102 7.54 7.57 15.80
CA LEU A 102 7.69 7.03 14.44
C LEU A 102 8.30 5.61 14.43
N ARG A 103 8.74 5.11 15.59
CA ARG A 103 9.36 3.79 15.77
C ARG A 103 8.44 2.64 15.37
N GLY A 104 7.14 2.71 15.70
CA GLY A 104 6.16 1.69 15.30
C GLY A 104 5.76 1.75 13.82
N ALA A 105 5.82 2.94 13.21
CA ALA A 105 5.66 3.12 11.77
C ALA A 105 6.94 2.83 10.97
N SER A 106 8.07 2.57 11.64
CA SER A 106 9.38 2.42 11.00
C SER A 106 9.43 1.34 9.91
N PRO A 107 8.77 0.17 10.02
CA PRO A 107 8.80 -0.83 8.95
C PRO A 107 8.06 -0.35 7.70
N LEU A 108 6.91 0.31 7.88
CA LEU A 108 6.13 0.87 6.77
C LEU A 108 6.89 2.02 6.11
N LEU A 109 7.43 2.95 6.89
CA LEU A 109 8.21 4.07 6.38
C LEU A 109 9.46 3.58 5.64
N LYS A 110 10.15 2.57 6.15
CA LYS A 110 11.27 1.92 5.46
C LYS A 110 10.83 1.35 4.11
N LYS A 111 9.72 0.61 4.08
CA LYS A 111 9.21 0.00 2.85
C LYS A 111 8.77 1.03 1.81
N VAL A 112 8.15 2.10 2.25
CA VAL A 112 7.76 3.21 1.39
C VAL A 112 8.99 3.95 0.85
N ARG A 113 10.02 4.17 1.68
CA ARG A 113 11.30 4.74 1.22
C ARG A 113 11.98 3.85 0.18
N GLU A 114 12.04 2.55 0.40
CA GLU A 114 12.55 1.58 -0.58
C GLU A 114 11.77 1.67 -1.89
N ALA A 115 10.44 1.75 -1.83
CA ALA A 115 9.60 1.90 -3.01
C ALA A 115 9.90 3.22 -3.76
N LEU A 116 10.13 4.32 -3.04
CA LEU A 116 10.39 5.64 -3.62
C LEU A 116 11.73 5.75 -4.36
N VAL A 117 12.73 4.91 -4.04
CA VAL A 117 14.06 4.97 -4.68
C VAL A 117 13.95 4.91 -6.22
N ASP A 118 13.05 4.07 -6.72
CA ASP A 118 12.88 3.84 -8.15
C ASP A 118 11.77 4.71 -8.77
N VAL A 119 11.19 5.65 -8.03
CA VAL A 119 10.12 6.53 -8.53
C VAL A 119 10.74 7.81 -9.07
N PRO A 120 10.61 8.10 -10.38
CA PRO A 120 11.07 9.37 -10.94
C PRO A 120 10.36 10.54 -10.24
N ARG A 121 11.12 11.51 -9.75
CA ARG A 121 10.54 12.72 -9.17
C ARG A 121 9.74 13.47 -10.23
N ARG A 122 8.44 13.63 -9.98
CA ARG A 122 7.52 14.41 -10.84
C ARG A 122 7.63 15.91 -10.58
N ALA A 123 7.97 16.24 -9.36
CA ALA A 123 7.95 17.59 -8.83
C ALA A 123 9.38 18.15 -8.77
N ARG A 124 9.52 19.47 -8.58
CA ARG A 124 10.82 20.14 -8.59
C ARG A 124 11.70 19.59 -7.46
N PRO A 125 13.04 19.68 -7.57
CA PRO A 125 13.91 19.40 -6.44
C PRO A 125 13.45 20.21 -5.22
N GLY A 126 13.08 19.52 -4.14
CA GLY A 126 12.54 20.14 -2.91
C GLY A 126 11.04 19.90 -2.66
N ASP A 127 10.27 19.50 -3.68
CA ASP A 127 8.86 19.18 -3.50
C ASP A 127 8.66 17.83 -2.78
N PRO A 128 7.64 17.71 -1.91
CA PRO A 128 7.37 16.48 -1.17
C PRO A 128 6.80 15.38 -2.07
N HIS A 129 7.11 14.13 -1.74
CA HIS A 129 6.46 12.97 -2.37
C HIS A 129 5.00 12.86 -1.95
N LEU A 130 4.12 12.54 -2.91
CA LEU A 130 2.69 12.36 -2.63
C LEU A 130 2.38 10.89 -2.34
N LEU A 131 1.94 10.63 -1.11
CA LEU A 131 1.48 9.31 -0.68
C LEU A 131 -0.04 9.30 -0.55
N ILE A 132 -0.68 8.26 -1.06
CA ILE A 132 -2.11 8.02 -0.86
C ILE A 132 -2.30 6.77 0.01
N ILE A 133 -2.98 6.94 1.14
CA ILE A 133 -3.34 5.84 2.04
C ILE A 133 -4.80 5.46 1.78
N CYS A 134 -5.06 4.18 1.52
CA CYS A 134 -6.38 3.70 1.12
C CYS A 134 -6.64 2.28 1.65
N GLY A 135 -7.88 1.81 1.58
CA GLY A 135 -8.29 0.50 2.07
C GLY A 135 -9.74 0.49 2.54
N LEU A 136 -10.27 -0.70 2.87
CA LEU A 136 -11.64 -0.85 3.37
C LEU A 136 -11.89 -0.05 4.66
N PRO A 137 -13.15 0.28 5.02
CA PRO A 137 -13.47 0.88 6.31
C PRO A 137 -12.87 0.09 7.49
N ASN A 138 -12.50 0.78 8.58
CA ASN A 138 -12.07 0.17 9.85
C ASN A 138 -10.79 -0.72 9.84
N VAL A 139 -10.00 -0.70 8.75
CA VAL A 139 -8.67 -1.36 8.69
C VAL A 139 -7.55 -0.59 9.43
N GLY A 140 -7.85 0.58 9.99
CA GLY A 140 -6.89 1.42 10.72
C GLY A 140 -6.06 2.35 9.83
N LYS A 141 -6.69 2.99 8.83
CA LYS A 141 -6.05 3.99 7.95
C LYS A 141 -5.72 5.30 8.68
N SER A 142 -6.52 5.65 9.68
CA SER A 142 -6.43 6.91 10.43
C SER A 142 -5.72 6.76 11.78
N ALA A 143 -5.22 5.56 12.07
CA ALA A 143 -4.58 5.19 13.35
C ALA A 143 -3.06 5.29 13.21
#